data_AF-A0AAN4YKE5-F1
#
_entry.id   AF-A0AAN4YKE5-F1
#
_cell.length_a   1.000
_cell.length_b   1.000
_cell.length_c   1.000
_cell.angle_alpha   90.00
_cell.angle_beta   90.00
_cell.angle_gamma   90.00
#
_symmetry.space_group_name_H-M   'P 1'
#
loop_
_entity.id
_entity.type
_entity.pdbx_description
1 polymer ?
#
loop_
_entity_poly.entity_id
_entity_poly.type
_entity_poly.pdbx_seq_one_letter_code
_entity_poly.pdbx_strand_id
1 'polypeptide(L)'
;MAQNELKQMGASVLQEVEGQPSYQNKDDVYLARMGKRPVLQNGIGWLTVIGWQATYATGLYLNGNFIEALVILTNPDYTPAPWRKTLYSWATAVFAATMNIIGGKLLPRFEGTILILHILGFFAILIPLTYMAEHKPASEVFTYFINEGHWPTQGLSFFIGIIGPVFAFAGGDAAVHVRCPSKEKK
;
A
#
# COMPACT_ATOMS: atom_id res chain seq x y z
N MET A 1 -31.82 -39.71 27.59
CA MET A 1 -30.43 -39.81 27.09
C MET A 1 -30.32 -39.15 25.71
N ALA A 2 -31.07 -39.59 24.69
CA ALA A 2 -31.03 -39.03 23.33
C ALA A 2 -31.34 -37.52 23.20
N GLN A 3 -32.21 -36.94 24.04
CA GLN A 3 -32.48 -35.49 23.99
C GLN A 3 -31.34 -34.63 24.54
N ASN A 4 -30.53 -35.16 25.46
CA ASN A 4 -29.35 -34.44 25.97
C ASN A 4 -28.22 -34.46 24.93
N GLU A 5 -28.08 -35.56 24.20
CA GLU A 5 -27.14 -35.69 23.07
C GLU A 5 -27.50 -34.74 21.92
N LEU A 6 -28.78 -34.65 21.52
CA LEU A 6 -29.24 -33.71 20.49
C LEU A 6 -29.02 -32.25 20.90
N LYS A 7 -29.14 -31.94 22.19
CA LYS A 7 -28.90 -30.59 22.72
C LYS A 7 -27.41 -30.26 22.77
N GLN A 8 -26.54 -31.24 23.05
CA GLN A 8 -25.10 -31.09 22.98
C GLN A 8 -24.58 -30.99 21.54
N MET A 9 -25.11 -31.79 20.61
CA MET A 9 -24.79 -31.69 19.18
C MET A 9 -25.28 -30.36 18.59
N GLY A 10 -26.45 -29.88 19.00
CA GLY A 10 -26.93 -28.54 18.62
C GLY A 10 -26.00 -27.44 19.13
N ALA A 11 -25.53 -27.53 20.37
CA ALA A 11 -24.59 -26.56 20.94
C ALA A 11 -23.21 -26.61 20.27
N SER A 12 -22.68 -27.79 19.95
CA SER A 12 -21.39 -27.93 19.26
C SER A 12 -21.46 -27.47 17.80
N VAL A 13 -22.55 -27.77 17.10
CA VAL A 13 -22.77 -27.31 15.71
C VAL A 13 -22.96 -25.80 15.66
N LEU A 14 -23.67 -25.20 16.60
CA LEU A 14 -23.78 -23.74 16.68
C LEU A 14 -22.45 -23.09 17.04
N GLN A 15 -21.64 -23.71 17.90
CA GLN A 15 -20.31 -23.22 18.25
C GLN A 15 -19.31 -23.30 17.07
N GLU A 16 -19.48 -24.27 16.16
CA GLU A 16 -18.68 -24.39 14.93
C GLU A 16 -19.14 -23.40 13.85
N VAL A 17 -20.44 -23.08 13.79
CA VAL A 17 -21.01 -22.05 12.91
C VAL A 17 -20.69 -20.62 13.37
N GLU A 18 -20.61 -20.39 14.68
CA GLU A 18 -20.31 -19.07 15.27
C GLU A 18 -18.80 -18.78 15.34
N GLY A 19 -17.95 -19.80 15.11
CA GLY A 19 -16.49 -19.72 15.16
C GLY A 19 -15.76 -19.47 13.85
N GLN A 20 -16.43 -19.47 12.69
CA GLN A 20 -15.77 -19.30 11.39
C GLN A 20 -16.29 -18.09 10.59
N PRO A 21 -15.41 -17.24 10.05
CA PRO A 21 -15.84 -16.17 9.16
C PRO A 21 -16.43 -16.78 7.88
N SER A 22 -17.75 -16.61 7.71
CA SER A 22 -18.59 -17.16 6.62
C SER A 22 -18.07 -16.95 5.20
N TYR A 23 -17.17 -15.98 4.99
CA TYR A 23 -16.56 -15.67 3.69
C TYR A 23 -15.45 -16.66 3.30
N GLN A 24 -14.57 -17.04 4.24
CA GLN A 24 -13.46 -17.97 4.01
C GLN A 24 -13.98 -19.32 3.50
N ASN A 25 -15.05 -19.81 4.12
CA ASN A 25 -15.62 -21.13 3.85
C ASN A 25 -16.24 -21.23 2.45
N LYS A 26 -16.88 -20.16 1.94
CA LYS A 26 -17.50 -20.16 0.61
C LYS A 26 -16.44 -20.15 -0.50
N ASP A 27 -15.46 -19.27 -0.39
CA ASP A 27 -14.39 -19.16 -1.38
C ASP A 27 -13.56 -20.44 -1.44
N ASP A 28 -13.28 -21.02 -0.28
CA ASP A 28 -12.69 -22.34 -0.19
C ASP A 28 -13.56 -23.32 -0.97
N VAL A 29 -14.86 -23.49 -0.64
CA VAL A 29 -15.80 -24.41 -1.31
C VAL A 29 -15.81 -24.24 -2.84
N TYR A 30 -15.83 -23.02 -3.37
CA TYR A 30 -15.76 -22.75 -4.81
C TYR A 30 -14.42 -23.18 -5.43
N LEU A 31 -13.31 -22.91 -4.75
CA LEU A 31 -11.99 -23.29 -5.23
C LEU A 31 -11.80 -24.82 -5.27
N ALA A 32 -12.46 -25.61 -4.40
CA ALA A 32 -12.35 -27.10 -4.44
C ALA A 32 -12.99 -27.64 -5.68
N ARG A 33 -14.17 -27.09 -6.02
CA ARG A 33 -14.91 -27.52 -7.21
C ARG A 33 -14.07 -27.36 -8.46
N MET A 34 -13.13 -26.41 -8.48
CA MET A 34 -12.20 -26.20 -9.58
C MET A 34 -10.92 -27.05 -9.52
N GLY A 35 -10.71 -27.86 -8.47
CA GLY A 35 -9.58 -28.78 -8.35
C GLY A 35 -8.18 -28.13 -8.26
N LYS A 36 -8.09 -26.80 -8.24
CA LYS A 36 -6.83 -26.02 -8.28
C LYS A 36 -6.52 -25.26 -6.99
N ARG A 37 -7.25 -25.55 -5.89
CA ARG A 37 -7.06 -24.95 -4.56
C ARG A 37 -5.60 -24.76 -4.14
N PRO A 38 -4.77 -25.82 -4.04
CA PRO A 38 -3.46 -25.68 -3.40
C PRO A 38 -2.49 -24.85 -4.25
N VAL A 39 -2.59 -24.92 -5.58
CA VAL A 39 -1.70 -24.18 -6.49
C VAL A 39 -2.06 -22.69 -6.53
N LEU A 40 -3.35 -22.37 -6.62
CA LEU A 40 -3.81 -20.98 -6.66
C LEU A 40 -3.61 -20.29 -5.30
N GLN A 41 -3.92 -20.97 -4.20
CA GLN A 41 -3.78 -20.42 -2.85
C GLN A 41 -2.30 -20.21 -2.47
N ASN A 42 -1.42 -21.18 -2.76
CA ASN A 42 0.01 -21.03 -2.52
C ASN A 42 0.63 -19.96 -3.44
N GLY A 43 0.25 -19.92 -4.72
CA GLY A 43 0.75 -18.93 -5.67
C GLY A 43 0.36 -17.50 -5.29
N ILE A 44 -0.91 -17.27 -4.94
CA ILE A 44 -1.40 -15.96 -4.51
C ILE A 44 -0.72 -15.54 -3.20
N GLY A 45 -0.55 -16.47 -2.23
CA GLY A 45 0.15 -16.18 -0.98
C GLY A 45 1.59 -15.72 -1.16
N TRP A 46 2.36 -16.41 -2.00
CA TRP A 46 3.74 -16.00 -2.32
C TRP A 46 3.81 -14.68 -3.09
N LEU A 47 2.88 -14.44 -4.02
CA LEU A 47 2.78 -13.17 -4.75
C LEU A 47 2.51 -12.01 -3.80
N THR A 48 1.63 -12.18 -2.80
CA THR A 48 1.37 -11.17 -1.78
C THR A 48 2.63 -10.87 -0.97
N VAL A 49 3.34 -11.88 -0.47
CA VAL A 49 4.59 -11.68 0.29
C VAL A 49 5.63 -10.91 -0.53
N ILE A 50 5.82 -11.27 -1.79
CA ILE A 50 6.73 -10.57 -2.71
C ILE A 50 6.27 -9.11 -2.91
N GLY A 51 4.96 -8.88 -3.08
CA GLY A 51 4.38 -7.55 -3.21
C GLY A 51 4.68 -6.65 -2.01
N TRP A 52 4.54 -7.18 -0.79
CA TRP A 52 4.88 -6.44 0.43
C TRP A 52 6.38 -6.09 0.52
N GLN A 53 7.27 -7.04 0.19
CA GLN A 53 8.71 -6.79 0.18
C GLN A 53 9.10 -5.75 -0.89
N ALA A 54 8.53 -5.85 -2.09
CA ALA A 54 8.77 -4.91 -3.18
C ALA A 54 8.28 -3.49 -2.84
N THR A 55 7.12 -3.39 -2.18
CA THR A 55 6.57 -2.10 -1.72
C THR A 55 7.48 -1.46 -0.68
N TYR A 56 7.95 -2.25 0.30
CA TYR A 56 8.89 -1.76 1.32
C TYR A 56 10.22 -1.29 0.69
N ALA A 57 10.80 -2.09 -0.21
CA ALA A 57 12.03 -1.74 -0.92
C ALA A 57 11.87 -0.46 -1.75
N THR A 58 10.72 -0.28 -2.41
CA THR A 58 10.39 0.92 -3.17
C THR A 58 10.31 2.15 -2.27
N GLY A 59 9.67 2.04 -1.11
CA GLY A 59 9.59 3.13 -0.13
C GLY A 59 10.97 3.58 0.37
N LEU A 60 11.86 2.63 0.68
CA LEU A 60 13.24 2.95 1.08
C LEU A 60 14.02 3.65 -0.04
N TYR A 61 13.87 3.19 -1.28
CA TYR A 61 14.50 3.81 -2.44
C TYR A 61 14.01 5.24 -2.67
N LEU A 62 12.71 5.49 -2.60
CA LEU A 62 12.13 6.82 -2.73
C LEU A 62 12.63 7.77 -1.63
N ASN A 63 12.65 7.31 -0.37
CA ASN A 63 13.17 8.11 0.74
C ASN A 63 14.65 8.48 0.54
N GLY A 64 15.48 7.54 0.09
CA GLY A 64 16.88 7.82 -0.24
C GLY A 64 17.04 8.90 -1.33
N ASN A 65 16.18 8.86 -2.37
CA ASN A 65 16.17 9.89 -3.41
C ASN A 65 15.70 11.25 -2.89
N PHE A 66 14.68 11.31 -2.02
CA PHE A 66 14.22 12.57 -1.44
C PHE A 66 15.30 13.21 -0.57
N ILE A 67 16.01 12.41 0.23
CA ILE A 67 17.14 12.90 1.03
C ILE A 67 18.23 13.47 0.12
N GLU A 68 18.62 12.76 -0.94
CA GLU A 68 19.63 13.26 -1.89
C GLU A 68 19.16 14.54 -2.59
N ALA A 69 17.89 14.62 -3.00
CA ALA A 69 17.30 15.80 -3.63
C ALA A 69 17.35 17.03 -2.70
N LEU A 70 17.07 16.85 -1.41
CA LEU A 70 17.19 17.92 -0.41
C LEU A 70 18.64 18.39 -0.22
N VAL A 71 19.60 17.46 -0.24
CA VAL A 71 21.03 17.79 -0.13
C VAL A 71 21.50 18.61 -1.33
N ILE A 72 21.13 18.22 -2.54
CA ILE A 72 21.45 18.95 -3.79
C ILE A 72 20.84 20.35 -3.75
N LEU A 73 19.59 20.47 -3.30
CA LEU A 73 18.90 21.76 -3.23
C LEU A 73 19.55 22.74 -2.23
N THR A 74 20.13 22.20 -1.15
CA THR A 74 20.73 23.01 -0.08
C THR A 74 22.20 23.33 -0.35
N ASN A 75 22.92 22.46 -1.07
CA ASN A 75 24.36 22.60 -1.31
C ASN A 75 24.67 22.57 -2.82
N PRO A 76 24.93 23.73 -3.46
CA PRO A 76 25.13 23.81 -4.90
C PRO A 76 26.40 23.10 -5.40
N ASP A 77 27.42 22.95 -4.55
CA ASP A 77 28.68 22.27 -4.90
C ASP A 77 28.64 20.74 -4.66
N TYR A 78 27.48 20.20 -4.26
CA TYR A 78 27.35 18.79 -3.95
C TYR A 78 27.32 17.94 -5.22
N THR A 79 28.32 17.05 -5.37
CA THR A 79 28.36 16.06 -6.45
C THR A 79 27.65 14.77 -6.01
N PRO A 80 26.49 14.42 -6.61
CA PRO A 80 25.76 13.21 -6.26
C PRO A 80 26.54 11.96 -6.68
N ALA A 81 26.62 10.98 -5.79
CA ALA A 81 27.31 9.72 -6.03
C ALA A 81 26.35 8.54 -5.75
N PRO A 82 26.28 7.52 -6.63
CA PRO A 82 25.26 6.46 -6.51
C PRO A 82 25.27 5.71 -5.18
N TRP A 83 26.44 5.51 -4.57
CA TRP A 83 26.57 4.81 -3.29
C TRP A 83 25.98 5.59 -2.11
N ARG A 84 25.91 6.93 -2.18
CA ARG A 84 25.38 7.77 -1.10
C ARG A 84 23.88 7.57 -0.94
N LYS A 85 23.16 7.48 -2.05
CA LYS A 85 21.74 7.10 -2.05
C LYS A 85 21.49 5.79 -1.33
N THR A 86 22.30 4.77 -1.62
CA THR A 86 22.17 3.46 -0.97
C THR A 86 22.36 3.57 0.55
N LEU A 87 23.31 4.38 1.03
CA LEU A 87 23.50 4.62 2.46
C LEU A 87 22.30 5.32 3.10
N TYR A 88 21.70 6.30 2.42
CA TYR A 88 20.46 6.94 2.90
C TYR A 88 19.30 5.95 2.99
N SER A 89 19.16 5.06 2.00
CA SER A 89 18.17 3.98 2.02
C SER A 89 18.41 2.99 3.17
N TRP A 90 19.67 2.65 3.48
CA TRP A 90 19.99 1.80 4.64
C TRP A 90 19.74 2.50 5.97
N ALA A 91 20.07 3.78 6.09
CA ALA A 91 19.80 4.56 7.29
C ALA A 91 18.29 4.63 7.59
N THR A 92 17.47 4.87 6.56
CA THR A 92 16.01 4.87 6.69
C THR A 92 15.45 3.47 7.00
N ALA A 93 16.05 2.41 6.49
CA ALA A 93 15.67 1.03 6.82
C ALA A 93 15.94 0.69 8.30
N VAL A 94 17.11 1.06 8.83
CA VAL A 94 17.46 0.85 10.24
C VAL A 94 16.52 1.65 11.16
N PHE A 95 16.22 2.89 10.79
CA PHE A 95 15.25 3.72 11.51
C PHE A 95 13.85 3.08 11.54
N ALA A 96 13.35 2.63 10.38
CA ALA A 96 12.07 1.94 10.27
C ALA A 96 12.04 0.64 11.10
N ALA A 97 13.11 -0.16 11.06
CA ALA A 97 13.23 -1.38 11.86
C ALA A 97 13.19 -1.08 13.37
N THR A 98 13.89 -0.02 13.80
CA THR A 98 13.92 0.41 15.20
C THR A 98 12.53 0.85 15.68
N MET A 99 11.82 1.63 14.87
CA MET A 99 10.44 2.03 15.16
C MET A 99 9.49 0.83 15.21
N ASN A 100 9.67 -0.19 14.37
CA ASN A 100 8.87 -1.41 14.42
C ASN A 100 9.12 -2.22 15.71
N ILE A 101 10.37 -2.30 16.19
CA ILE A 101 10.71 -3.07 17.39
C ILE A 101 10.22 -2.37 18.66
N ILE A 102 10.36 -1.04 18.75
CA ILE A 102 10.04 -0.26 19.95
C ILE A 102 8.55 0.18 19.99
N GLY A 103 7.94 0.32 18.82
CA GLY A 103 6.78 1.19 18.60
C GLY A 103 5.40 0.67 18.97
N GLY A 104 5.23 -0.45 19.68
CA GLY A 104 3.90 -1.06 19.89
C GLY A 104 2.80 -0.11 20.42
N LYS A 105 3.15 0.89 21.25
CA LYS A 105 2.21 1.93 21.76
C LYS A 105 2.38 3.31 21.11
N LEU A 106 3.49 3.53 20.40
CA LEU A 106 3.81 4.82 19.76
C LEU A 106 3.33 4.86 18.31
N LEU A 107 3.27 3.72 17.63
CA LEU A 107 2.86 3.58 16.23
C LEU A 107 1.51 4.25 15.94
N PRO A 108 0.43 3.98 16.72
CA PRO A 108 -0.88 4.55 16.39
C PRO A 108 -0.93 6.07 16.52
N ARG A 109 -0.14 6.65 17.45
CA ARG A 109 -0.04 8.11 17.61
C ARG A 109 0.79 8.75 16.51
N PHE A 110 1.87 8.10 16.13
CA PHE A 110 2.75 8.55 15.05
C PHE A 110 2.04 8.51 13.70
N GLU A 111 1.32 7.42 13.42
CA GLU A 111 0.50 7.24 12.22
C GLU A 111 -0.57 8.34 12.09
N GLY A 112 -1.32 8.60 13.16
CA GLY A 112 -2.33 9.67 13.16
C GLY A 112 -1.73 11.05 12.93
N THR A 113 -0.55 11.33 13.48
CA THR A 113 0.15 12.60 13.28
C THR A 113 0.63 12.76 11.84
N ILE A 114 1.20 11.69 11.27
CA ILE A 114 1.63 11.67 9.87
C ILE A 114 0.46 11.87 8.93
N LEU A 115 -0.70 11.26 9.19
CA LEU A 115 -1.90 11.44 8.38
C LEU A 115 -2.35 12.90 8.35
N ILE A 116 -2.38 13.57 9.51
CA ILE A 116 -2.71 15.00 9.59
C ILE A 116 -1.69 15.83 8.79
N LEU A 117 -0.40 15.57 8.96
CA LEU A 117 0.66 16.26 8.20
C LEU A 117 0.55 16.02 6.69
N HIS A 118 0.17 14.81 6.25
CA HIS A 118 -0.02 14.52 4.83
C HIS A 118 -1.20 15.28 4.23
N ILE A 119 -2.34 15.34 4.94
CA ILE A 119 -3.52 16.09 4.49
C ILE A 119 -3.18 17.59 4.41
N LEU A 120 -2.54 18.15 5.45
CA LEU A 120 -2.14 19.55 5.44
C LEU A 120 -1.10 19.84 4.34
N GLY A 121 -0.10 18.97 4.18
CA GLY A 121 0.91 19.07 3.13
C GLY A 121 0.32 19.01 1.72
N PHE A 122 -0.69 18.17 1.51
CA PHE A 122 -1.42 18.11 0.25
C PHE A 122 -2.04 19.46 -0.12
N PHE A 123 -2.76 20.10 0.81
CA PHE A 123 -3.30 21.44 0.57
C PHE A 123 -2.24 22.52 0.45
N ALA A 124 -1.15 22.42 1.24
CA ALA A 124 -0.03 23.34 1.18
C ALA A 124 0.69 23.33 -0.17
N ILE A 125 0.68 22.20 -0.89
CA ILE A 125 1.24 22.10 -2.26
C ILE A 125 0.17 22.45 -3.32
N LEU A 126 -1.07 21.98 -3.15
CA LEU A 126 -2.15 22.17 -4.13
C LEU A 126 -2.54 23.64 -4.30
N ILE A 127 -2.67 24.40 -3.20
CA ILE A 127 -3.13 25.79 -3.24
C ILE A 127 -2.14 26.69 -4.01
N PRO A 128 -0.83 26.72 -3.70
CA PRO A 128 0.12 27.52 -4.47
C PRO A 128 0.22 27.06 -5.92
N LEU A 129 0.20 25.75 -6.18
CA LEU A 129 0.32 25.23 -7.54
C LEU A 129 -0.85 25.65 -8.41
N THR A 130 -2.08 25.58 -7.91
CA THR A 130 -3.28 26.02 -8.64
C THR A 130 -3.37 27.54 -8.78
N TYR A 131 -2.92 28.30 -7.78
CA TYR A 131 -2.97 29.76 -7.81
C TYR A 131 -1.86 30.37 -8.68
N MET A 132 -0.66 29.81 -8.66
CA MET A 132 0.52 30.32 -9.38
C MET A 132 0.72 29.70 -10.77
N ALA A 133 -0.01 28.64 -11.12
CA ALA A 133 0.11 28.04 -12.44
C ALA A 133 -0.40 28.97 -13.54
N GLU A 134 0.32 28.96 -14.67
CA GLU A 134 -0.18 29.56 -15.91
C GLU A 134 -1.32 28.69 -16.46
N HIS A 135 -2.52 29.28 -16.56
CA HIS A 135 -3.71 28.54 -16.98
C HIS A 135 -3.77 28.47 -18.51
N LYS A 136 -3.60 27.26 -19.06
CA LYS A 136 -3.77 26.98 -20.50
C LYS A 136 -5.25 26.82 -20.87
N PRO A 137 -5.64 27.12 -22.13
CA PRO A 137 -7.02 26.92 -22.57
C PRO A 137 -7.45 25.45 -22.49
N ALA A 138 -8.72 25.20 -22.15
CA ALA A 138 -9.25 23.84 -21.96
C ALA A 138 -9.06 22.93 -23.19
N SER A 139 -9.11 23.50 -24.40
CA SER A 139 -8.82 22.76 -25.62
C SER A 139 -7.42 22.16 -25.61
N GLU A 140 -6.41 22.90 -25.15
CA GLU A 140 -5.04 22.41 -25.07
C GLU A 140 -4.93 21.34 -23.97
N VAL A 141 -5.50 21.58 -22.79
CA VAL A 141 -5.44 20.63 -21.66
C VAL A 141 -6.05 19.26 -21.99
N PHE A 142 -7.16 19.22 -22.72
CA PHE A 142 -7.86 17.96 -23.02
C PHE A 142 -7.49 17.31 -24.36
N THR A 143 -6.79 18.02 -25.26
CA THR A 143 -6.47 17.48 -26.59
C THR A 143 -4.97 17.36 -26.87
N TYR A 144 -4.14 18.06 -26.09
CA TYR A 144 -2.69 18.03 -26.27
C TYR A 144 -2.06 16.96 -25.37
N PHE A 145 -1.58 15.88 -25.99
CA PHE A 145 -0.86 14.81 -25.30
C PHE A 145 0.63 14.93 -25.58
N ILE A 146 1.43 14.97 -24.51
CA ILE A 146 2.89 15.12 -24.59
C ILE A 146 3.55 13.75 -24.40
N ASN A 147 4.59 13.46 -25.19
CA ASN A 147 5.42 12.25 -25.07
C ASN A 147 6.90 12.66 -24.95
N GLU A 148 7.28 13.16 -23.78
CA GLU A 148 8.67 13.55 -23.48
C GLU A 148 9.60 12.35 -23.32
N GLY A 149 9.05 11.15 -23.13
CA GLY A 149 9.82 9.90 -23.08
C GLY A 149 10.26 9.39 -24.47
N HIS A 150 9.88 10.08 -25.55
CA HIS A 150 10.15 9.70 -26.93
C HIS A 150 9.73 8.26 -27.26
N TRP A 151 8.64 7.78 -26.64
CA TRP A 151 8.11 6.44 -26.88
C TRP A 151 7.56 6.30 -28.30
N PRO A 152 7.65 5.12 -28.93
CA PRO A 152 7.14 4.89 -30.29
C PRO A 152 5.67 5.26 -30.51
N THR A 153 4.84 5.19 -29.46
CA THR A 153 3.42 5.57 -29.53
C THR A 153 2.98 6.34 -28.29
N GLN A 154 1.99 7.22 -28.46
CA GLN A 154 1.37 7.96 -27.36
C GLN A 154 0.69 7.02 -26.34
N GLY A 155 0.10 5.92 -26.82
CA GLY A 155 -0.52 4.91 -25.96
C GLY A 155 0.50 4.23 -25.05
N LEU A 156 1.69 3.92 -25.55
CA LEU A 156 2.76 3.36 -24.71
C LEU A 156 3.21 4.35 -23.64
N SER A 157 3.40 5.62 -24.01
CA SER A 157 3.73 6.68 -23.05
C SER A 157 2.66 6.82 -21.96
N PHE A 158 1.38 6.70 -22.32
CA PHE A 158 0.26 6.72 -21.38
C PHE A 158 0.30 5.52 -20.40
N PHE A 159 0.49 4.30 -20.90
CA PHE A 159 0.56 3.10 -20.04
C PHE A 159 1.78 3.10 -19.11
N ILE A 160 2.87 3.76 -19.49
CA ILE A 160 4.03 3.95 -18.61
C ILE A 160 3.71 5.01 -17.54
N GLY A 161 3.05 6.10 -17.93
CA GLY A 161 2.64 7.17 -17.01
C GLY A 161 1.65 6.73 -15.93
N ILE A 162 0.74 5.80 -16.24
CA ILE A 162 -0.27 5.34 -15.27
C ILE A 162 0.30 4.47 -14.14
N ILE A 163 1.54 3.97 -14.26
CA ILE A 163 2.20 3.14 -13.24
C ILE A 163 2.34 3.90 -11.92
N GLY A 164 2.65 5.20 -11.96
CA GLY A 164 2.80 6.05 -10.78
C GLY A 164 1.52 6.12 -9.93
N PRO A 165 0.37 6.54 -10.51
CA PRO A 165 -0.91 6.50 -9.82
C PRO A 165 -1.30 5.11 -9.31
N VAL A 166 -1.04 4.03 -10.07
CA VAL A 166 -1.31 2.66 -9.62
C VAL A 166 -0.54 2.32 -8.35
N PHE A 167 0.73 2.75 -8.24
CA PHE A 167 1.52 2.57 -7.03
C PHE A 167 0.91 3.29 -5.81
N ALA A 168 0.33 4.49 -5.99
CA ALA A 168 -0.32 5.21 -4.89
C ALA A 168 -1.54 4.47 -4.31
N PHE A 169 -2.25 3.69 -5.12
CA PHE A 169 -3.39 2.88 -4.67
C PHE A 169 -3.00 1.55 -3.99
N ALA A 170 -1.73 1.12 -4.10
CA ALA A 170 -1.28 -0.13 -3.51
C ALA A 170 -1.45 -0.17 -1.97
N GLY A 171 -1.40 0.99 -1.30
CA GLY A 171 -1.59 1.09 0.16
C GLY A 171 -2.98 0.70 0.67
N GLY A 172 -4.00 0.70 -0.19
CA GLY A 172 -5.38 0.32 0.19
C GLY A 172 -5.52 -1.16 0.57
N ASP A 173 -4.63 -2.01 0.06
CA ASP A 173 -4.58 -3.44 0.37
C ASP A 173 -4.28 -3.71 1.86
N ALA A 174 -3.54 -2.81 2.53
CA ALA A 174 -3.27 -2.93 3.95
C ALA A 174 -4.56 -2.96 4.79
N ALA A 175 -5.54 -2.09 4.47
CA ALA A 175 -6.78 -1.95 5.23
C ALA A 175 -7.68 -3.19 5.14
N VAL A 176 -7.61 -3.96 4.05
CA VAL A 176 -8.36 -5.21 3.92
C VAL A 176 -7.70 -6.35 4.71
N HIS A 177 -6.37 -6.34 4.84
CA HIS A 177 -5.61 -7.33 5.62
C HIS A 177 -5.81 -7.18 7.13
N VAL A 178 -6.02 -5.97 7.66
CA VAL A 178 -6.24 -5.73 9.10
C VAL A 178 -7.71 -5.86 9.55
N ARG A 179 -8.62 -6.27 8.67
CA ARG A 179 -10.05 -6.36 8.99
C ARG A 179 -10.33 -7.52 9.95
N CYS A 180 -10.17 -7.26 11.24
CA CYS A 180 -10.70 -8.09 12.32
C CYS A 180 -12.22 -7.82 12.44
N PRO A 181 -13.06 -8.86 12.61
CA PRO A 181 -14.49 -8.66 12.86
C PRO A 181 -14.67 -7.83 14.13
N SER A 182 -15.46 -6.76 14.05
CA SER A 182 -15.93 -6.06 15.23
C SER A 182 -16.59 -7.09 16.15
N LYS A 183 -15.95 -7.38 17.28
CA LYS A 183 -16.62 -8.01 18.42
C LYS A 183 -17.73 -7.05 18.83
N GLU A 184 -18.94 -7.35 18.38
CA GLU A 184 -20.17 -6.77 18.88
C GLU A 184 -20.17 -6.98 20.39
N LYS A 185 -20.00 -5.89 21.15
CA LYS A 185 -20.11 -5.92 22.60
C LYS A 185 -21.58 -6.18 22.92
N LYS A 186 -21.89 -7.41 23.33
CA LYS A 186 -23.08 -7.71 24.14
C LYS A 186 -23.01 -6.94 25.45
#